data_AF-A0A5J9T1I9-F1
#
_entry.id   AF-A0A5J9T1I9-F1
#
_cell.length_a   1.000
_cell.length_b   1.000
_cell.length_c   1.000
_cell.angle_alpha   90.00
_cell.angle_beta   90.00
_cell.angle_gamma   90.00
#
_symmetry.space_group_name_H-M   'P 1'
#
loop_
_entity.id
_entity.type
_entity.pdbx_description
1 polymer ?
#
loop_
_entity_poly.entity_id
_entity_poly.type
_entity_poly.pdbx_seq_one_letter_code
_entity_poly.pdbx_strand_id
1 'polypeptide(L)'
;MSSAGSGSRSMESLPVQERGRAADTMATEARWRAQDPVYGSAGIIDSLQQQIRNAQRDLATTRADLAFRQMMHAMARHGQRERSRHRRLCFFLLLLLLSGRLLAARHAEEEEEEEAPQMDPDEFLDLGDL
;
A
#
# COMPACT_ATOMS: atom_id res chain seq x y z
N MET A 1 29.83 34.45 53.57
CA MET A 1 30.91 33.57 53.08
C MET A 1 30.59 32.12 53.46
N SER A 2 30.05 31.30 52.55
CA SER A 2 30.04 29.82 52.64
C SER A 2 29.35 29.21 51.42
N SER A 3 30.09 28.98 50.34
CA SER A 3 29.64 28.10 49.24
C SER A 3 30.74 27.18 48.70
N ALA A 4 31.98 27.30 49.18
CA ALA A 4 33.12 26.52 48.69
C ALA A 4 33.15 25.05 49.15
N GLY A 5 32.19 24.61 49.98
CA GLY A 5 32.31 23.35 50.74
C GLY A 5 31.44 22.17 50.30
N SER A 6 30.54 22.30 49.33
CA SER A 6 29.72 21.15 48.87
C SER A 6 30.33 20.44 47.66
N GLY A 7 30.86 21.19 46.69
CA GLY A 7 31.46 20.61 45.47
C GLY A 7 32.74 19.81 45.75
N SER A 8 33.58 20.26 46.67
CA SER A 8 34.82 19.54 47.06
C SER A 8 34.53 18.19 47.71
N ARG A 9 33.55 18.13 48.62
CA ARG A 9 33.13 16.88 49.27
C ARG A 9 32.53 15.87 48.29
N SER A 10 31.79 16.33 47.28
CA SER A 10 31.25 15.46 46.24
C SER A 10 32.31 14.91 45.29
N MET A 11 33.43 15.64 45.09
CA MET A 11 34.56 15.15 44.29
C MET A 11 35.43 14.18 45.09
N GLU A 12 35.60 14.40 46.39
CA GLU A 12 36.35 13.52 47.28
C GLU A 12 35.70 12.14 47.44
N SER A 13 34.37 12.04 47.33
CA SER A 13 33.64 10.76 47.37
C SER A 13 33.69 9.95 46.07
N LEU A 14 34.15 10.54 44.95
CA LEU A 14 34.28 9.85 43.67
C LEU A 14 35.64 9.14 43.54
N PRO A 15 35.73 8.01 42.82
CA PRO A 15 37.00 7.40 42.43
C PRO A 15 37.88 8.38 41.66
N VAL A 16 39.21 8.35 41.87
CA VAL A 16 40.17 9.32 41.30
C VAL A 16 40.02 9.48 39.77
N GLN A 17 39.74 8.39 39.08
CA GLN A 17 39.58 8.31 37.63
C GLN A 17 38.33 9.08 37.14
N GLU A 18 37.30 9.21 37.97
CA GLU A 18 36.05 9.89 37.63
C GLU A 18 36.06 11.37 38.04
N ARG A 19 36.94 11.77 38.97
CA ARG A 19 37.03 13.14 39.48
C ARG A 19 37.32 14.16 38.39
N GLY A 20 38.18 13.83 37.43
CA GLY A 20 38.48 14.72 36.30
C GLY A 20 37.23 14.99 35.45
N ARG A 21 36.50 13.93 35.08
CA ARG A 21 35.25 14.05 34.32
C ARG A 21 34.16 14.80 35.09
N ALA A 22 34.07 14.59 36.40
CA ALA A 22 33.17 15.35 37.27
C ALA A 22 33.55 16.83 37.33
N ALA A 23 34.85 17.15 37.43
CA ALA A 23 35.36 18.52 37.38
C ALA A 23 34.98 19.23 36.07
N ASP A 24 35.19 18.57 34.94
CA ASP A 24 34.86 19.10 33.61
C ASP A 24 33.34 19.35 33.49
N THR A 25 32.53 18.43 34.00
CA THR A 25 31.06 18.57 33.98
C THR A 25 30.61 19.75 34.84
N MET A 26 31.14 19.87 36.06
CA MET A 26 30.84 20.99 36.97
C MET A 26 31.29 22.34 36.40
N ALA A 27 32.47 22.39 35.76
CA ALA A 27 32.98 23.59 35.11
C ALA A 27 32.12 23.99 33.90
N THR A 28 31.67 23.01 33.12
CA THR A 28 30.77 23.25 31.97
C THR A 28 29.42 23.76 32.44
N GLU A 29 28.85 23.18 33.51
CA GLU A 29 27.59 23.62 34.10
C GLU A 29 27.69 25.03 34.69
N ALA A 30 28.80 25.33 35.39
CA ALA A 30 29.07 26.67 35.89
C ALA A 30 29.22 27.69 34.76
N ARG A 31 29.87 27.31 33.64
CA ARG A 31 29.98 28.14 32.44
C ARG A 31 28.61 28.44 31.83
N TRP A 32 27.71 27.46 31.77
CA TRP A 32 26.35 27.67 31.27
C TRP A 32 25.53 28.56 32.17
N ARG A 33 25.63 28.41 33.50
CA ARG A 33 24.98 29.34 34.45
C ARG A 33 25.55 30.75 34.38
N ALA A 34 26.84 30.91 34.08
CA ALA A 34 27.45 32.22 33.89
C ALA A 34 26.95 32.91 32.60
N GLN A 35 26.68 32.14 31.55
CA GLN A 35 26.17 32.65 30.27
C GLN A 35 24.66 32.90 30.29
N ASP A 36 23.91 32.06 30.99
CA ASP A 36 22.47 32.18 31.19
C ASP A 36 22.13 31.86 32.66
N PRO A 37 22.10 32.88 33.54
CA PRO A 37 21.89 32.69 34.97
C PRO A 37 20.46 32.27 35.33
N VAL A 38 19.51 32.40 34.40
CA VAL A 38 18.10 32.03 34.64
C VAL A 38 17.84 30.60 34.17
N TYR A 39 18.31 30.23 32.98
CA TYR A 39 17.96 28.94 32.37
C TYR A 39 19.13 27.98 32.16
N GLY A 40 20.39 28.44 32.05
CA GLY A 40 21.59 27.58 31.93
C GLY A 40 21.39 26.35 31.05
N SER A 41 21.59 25.15 31.62
CA SER A 41 21.35 23.87 30.92
C SER A 41 19.87 23.55 30.69
N ALA A 42 18.95 24.06 31.51
CA ALA A 42 17.51 23.84 31.35
C ALA A 42 16.98 24.49 30.07
N GLY A 43 17.52 25.65 29.67
CA GLY A 43 17.18 26.29 28.39
C GLY A 43 17.62 25.48 27.18
N ILE A 44 18.80 24.85 27.26
CA ILE A 44 19.29 23.93 26.21
C ILE A 44 18.38 22.70 26.12
N ILE A 45 18.01 22.11 27.27
CA ILE A 45 17.11 20.96 27.33
C ILE A 45 15.75 21.31 26.71
N ASP A 46 15.14 22.44 27.07
CA ASP A 46 13.85 22.84 26.52
C ASP A 46 13.92 23.07 25.01
N SER A 47 14.98 23.72 24.52
CA SER A 47 15.21 23.89 23.08
C SER A 47 15.28 22.55 22.35
N LEU A 48 16.04 21.59 22.89
CA LEU A 48 16.13 20.24 22.31
C LEU A 48 14.78 19.51 22.35
N GLN A 49 14.03 19.63 23.45
CA GLN A 49 12.70 19.05 23.56
C GLN A 49 11.73 19.67 22.53
N GLN A 50 11.80 20.99 22.29
CA GLN A 50 11.00 21.64 21.27
C GLN A 50 11.37 21.16 19.86
N GLN A 51 12.65 20.99 19.56
CA GLN A 51 13.11 20.42 18.29
C GLN A 51 12.60 19.00 18.09
N ILE A 52 12.66 18.16 19.13
CA ILE A 52 12.11 16.79 19.11
C ILE A 52 10.60 16.82 18.82
N ARG A 53 9.83 17.68 19.51
CA ARG A 53 8.39 17.81 19.30
C ARG A 53 8.06 18.22 17.86
N ASN A 54 8.79 19.18 17.31
CA ASN A 54 8.61 19.62 15.93
C ASN A 54 8.88 18.47 14.94
N ALA A 55 10.00 17.78 15.10
CA ALA A 55 10.36 16.64 14.24
C ALA A 55 9.32 15.50 14.31
N GLN A 56 8.80 15.21 15.51
CA GLN A 56 7.74 14.23 15.68
C GLN A 56 6.43 14.63 14.99
N ARG A 57 6.09 15.93 15.02
CA ARG A 57 4.93 16.47 14.32
C ARG A 57 5.08 16.30 12.80
N ASP A 58 6.23 16.67 12.25
CA ASP A 58 6.50 16.57 10.81
C ASP A 58 6.43 15.10 10.34
N LEU A 59 6.95 14.18 11.14
CA LEU A 59 6.82 12.74 10.89
C LEU A 59 5.36 12.28 10.90
N ALA A 60 4.56 12.73 11.87
CA ALA A 60 3.14 12.37 11.95
C ALA A 60 2.38 12.87 10.72
N THR A 61 2.60 14.12 10.32
CA THR A 61 2.00 14.71 9.10
C THR A 61 2.41 13.93 7.85
N THR A 62 3.70 13.67 7.68
CA THR A 62 4.21 12.94 6.50
C THR A 62 3.62 11.51 6.42
N ARG A 63 3.50 10.83 7.56
CA ARG A 63 2.89 9.49 7.62
C ARG A 63 1.41 9.52 7.27
N ALA A 64 0.67 10.52 7.75
CA ALA A 64 -0.74 10.69 7.42
C ALA A 64 -0.94 10.94 5.92
N ASP A 65 -0.11 11.79 5.32
CA ASP A 65 -0.14 12.07 3.88
C ASP A 65 0.15 10.81 3.06
N LEU A 66 1.14 10.01 3.46
CA LEU A 66 1.46 8.76 2.81
C LEU A 66 0.29 7.77 2.87
N ALA A 67 -0.31 7.60 4.06
CA ALA A 67 -1.45 6.71 4.26
C ALA A 67 -2.65 7.16 3.41
N PHE A 68 -2.92 8.47 3.34
CA PHE A 68 -3.97 9.02 2.50
C PHE A 68 -3.73 8.72 1.01
N ARG A 69 -2.51 8.95 0.50
CA ARG A 69 -2.16 8.63 -0.89
C ARG A 69 -2.29 7.14 -1.18
N GLN A 70 -1.83 6.28 -0.27
CA GLN A 70 -1.95 4.83 -0.40
C GLN A 70 -3.42 4.39 -0.48
N MET A 71 -4.28 4.96 0.37
CA MET A 71 -5.72 4.71 0.35
C MET A 71 -6.34 5.14 -0.99
N MET A 72 -6.04 6.36 -1.44
CA MET A 72 -6.52 6.86 -2.73
C MET A 72 -6.09 5.96 -3.90
N HIS A 73 -4.84 5.51 -3.92
CA HIS A 73 -4.34 4.54 -4.91
C HIS A 73 -5.03 3.17 -4.80
N ALA A 74 -5.37 2.71 -3.60
CA ALA A 74 -6.11 1.46 -3.40
C ALA A 74 -7.55 1.57 -3.94
N MET A 75 -8.24 2.67 -3.63
CA MET A 75 -9.60 2.94 -4.13
C MET A 75 -9.64 3.05 -5.66
N ALA A 76 -8.68 3.77 -6.26
CA ALA A 76 -8.57 3.87 -7.71
C ALA A 76 -8.35 2.50 -8.37
N ARG A 77 -7.49 1.65 -7.78
CA ARG A 77 -7.27 0.27 -8.26
C ARG A 77 -8.51 -0.60 -8.13
N HIS A 78 -9.30 -0.45 -7.06
CA HIS A 78 -10.54 -1.20 -6.90
C HIS A 78 -11.55 -0.87 -8.01
N GLY A 79 -11.77 0.42 -8.28
CA GLY A 79 -12.64 0.85 -9.38
C GLY A 79 -12.14 0.39 -10.76
N GLN A 80 -10.83 0.39 -10.99
CA GLN A 80 -10.26 -0.13 -12.23
C GLN A 80 -10.38 -1.66 -12.37
N ARG A 81 -10.24 -2.41 -11.27
CA ARG A 81 -10.40 -3.88 -11.28
C ARG A 81 -11.81 -4.27 -11.69
N GLU A 82 -12.83 -3.66 -11.11
CA GLU A 82 -14.23 -3.94 -11.47
C GLU A 82 -14.53 -3.56 -12.92
N ARG A 83 -14.10 -2.38 -13.40
CA ARG A 83 -14.26 -2.01 -14.81
C ARG A 83 -13.49 -2.92 -15.75
N SER A 84 -12.30 -3.38 -15.37
CA SER A 84 -11.49 -4.30 -16.17
C SER A 84 -12.09 -5.70 -16.21
N ARG A 85 -12.68 -6.16 -15.09
CA ARG A 85 -13.45 -7.41 -15.02
C ARG A 85 -14.66 -7.32 -15.92
N HIS A 86 -15.45 -6.24 -15.80
CA HIS A 86 -16.62 -6.04 -16.65
C HIS A 86 -16.24 -5.97 -18.13
N ARG A 87 -15.20 -5.21 -18.52
CA ARG A 87 -14.69 -5.19 -19.90
C ARG A 87 -14.29 -6.58 -20.39
N ARG A 88 -13.58 -7.37 -19.58
CA ARG A 88 -13.18 -8.74 -19.94
C ARG A 88 -14.39 -9.66 -20.10
N LEU A 89 -15.33 -9.62 -19.17
CA LEU A 89 -16.56 -10.41 -19.21
C LEU A 89 -17.41 -10.03 -20.42
N CYS A 90 -17.62 -8.73 -20.68
CA CYS A 90 -18.34 -8.25 -21.86
C CYS A 90 -17.65 -8.68 -23.16
N PHE A 91 -16.33 -8.58 -23.24
CA PHE A 91 -15.57 -9.04 -24.39
C PHE A 91 -15.75 -10.54 -24.63
N PHE A 92 -15.63 -11.34 -23.56
CA PHE A 92 -15.80 -12.79 -23.63
C PHE A 92 -17.23 -13.18 -24.05
N LEU A 93 -18.23 -12.51 -23.49
CA LEU A 93 -19.64 -12.71 -23.84
C LEU A 93 -19.91 -12.34 -25.31
N LEU A 94 -19.35 -11.22 -25.78
CA LEU A 94 -19.44 -10.81 -27.19
C LEU A 94 -18.80 -11.85 -28.12
N LEU A 95 -17.65 -12.39 -27.75
CA LEU A 95 -16.96 -13.44 -28.50
C LEU A 95 -17.80 -14.72 -28.60
N LEU A 96 -18.43 -15.12 -27.48
CA LEU A 96 -19.30 -16.29 -27.41
C LEU A 96 -20.55 -16.12 -28.29
N LEU A 97 -21.17 -14.93 -28.27
CA LEU A 97 -22.34 -14.62 -29.08
C LEU A 97 -22.02 -14.58 -30.58
N LEU A 98 -20.87 -14.02 -30.96
CA LEU A 98 -20.43 -13.96 -32.35
C LEU A 98 -20.05 -15.34 -32.90
N SER A 99 -19.36 -16.17 -32.11
CA SER A 99 -19.02 -17.54 -32.50
C SER A 99 -20.23 -18.47 -32.56
N GLY A 100 -21.18 -18.36 -31.62
CA GLY A 100 -22.44 -19.11 -31.67
C GLY A 100 -23.29 -18.78 -32.90
N ARG A 101 -23.32 -17.50 -33.31
CA ARG A 101 -23.94 -17.10 -34.59
C ARG A 101 -23.23 -17.67 -35.81
N LEU A 102 -21.91 -17.82 -35.77
CA LEU A 102 -21.13 -18.44 -36.86
C LEU A 102 -21.38 -19.95 -36.97
N LEU A 103 -21.53 -20.65 -35.85
CA LEU A 103 -21.83 -22.09 -35.83
C LEU A 103 -23.27 -22.38 -36.28
N ALA A 104 -24.24 -21.55 -35.88
CA ALA A 104 -25.61 -21.65 -36.39
C ALA A 104 -25.71 -21.36 -37.90
N ALA A 105 -24.91 -20.42 -38.42
CA ALA A 105 -24.80 -20.18 -39.85
C ALA A 105 -24.14 -21.35 -40.60
N ARG A 106 -23.25 -22.12 -39.95
CA ARG A 106 -22.65 -23.34 -40.53
C ARG A 106 -23.61 -24.51 -40.59
N HIS A 107 -24.49 -24.69 -39.59
CA HIS A 107 -25.51 -25.74 -39.62
C HIS A 107 -26.67 -25.44 -40.58
N ALA A 108 -26.98 -24.17 -40.83
CA ALA A 108 -27.99 -23.79 -41.83
C ALA A 108 -27.53 -24.04 -43.28
N GLU A 109 -26.25 -24.32 -43.52
CA GLU A 109 -25.74 -24.72 -44.84
C GLU A 109 -25.65 -26.26 -45.02
N GLU A 110 -26.02 -27.05 -43.99
CA GLU A 110 -26.00 -28.52 -44.06
C GLU A 110 -27.41 -29.15 -44.26
N GLU A 111 -28.49 -28.36 -44.38
CA GLU A 111 -29.87 -28.85 -44.56
C GLU A 111 -30.40 -28.84 -46.01
N GLU A 112 -29.54 -28.93 -47.03
CA GLU A 112 -29.95 -29.16 -48.44
C GLU A 112 -29.26 -30.40 -49.04
N GLU A 113 -29.75 -31.61 -48.75
CA GLU A 113 -29.73 -32.79 -49.67
C GLU A 113 -30.27 -34.05 -48.96
N GLU A 114 -31.59 -34.17 -48.84
CA GLU A 114 -32.22 -35.50 -48.82
C GLU A 114 -33.59 -35.41 -49.49
N GLU A 115 -33.58 -35.17 -50.79
CA GLU A 115 -34.77 -35.32 -51.64
C GLU A 115 -35.05 -36.82 -51.78
N ALA A 116 -36.05 -37.31 -51.05
CA ALA A 116 -36.49 -38.70 -51.15
C ALA A 116 -36.86 -39.01 -52.61
N PRO A 117 -36.32 -40.08 -53.24
CA PRO A 117 -36.68 -40.42 -54.60
C PRO A 117 -38.18 -40.70 -54.67
N GLN A 118 -38.87 -39.93 -55.51
CA GLN A 118 -40.29 -40.10 -55.78
C GLN A 118 -40.48 -41.46 -56.46
N MET A 119 -40.95 -42.46 -55.71
CA MET A 119 -41.24 -43.79 -56.24
C MET A 119 -42.57 -43.72 -56.99
N ASP A 120 -42.51 -44.01 -58.29
CA ASP A 120 -43.61 -44.00 -59.25
C ASP A 120 -44.69 -45.03 -58.84
N PRO A 121 -45.97 -44.64 -58.70
CA PRO A 121 -47.04 -45.57 -58.32
C PRO A 121 -47.40 -46.61 -59.41
N ASP A 122 -46.73 -46.60 -60.56
CA ASP A 122 -47.06 -47.46 -61.70
C ASP A 122 -46.21 -48.76 -61.80
N GLU A 123 -45.53 -49.20 -60.74
CA GLU A 123 -44.92 -50.55 -60.67
C GLU A 123 -45.93 -51.64 -60.23
N PHE A 124 -47.20 -51.51 -60.67
CA PHE A 124 -48.17 -52.60 -60.66
C PHE A 124 -48.05 -53.34 -61.99
N LEU A 125 -47.78 -54.65 -61.91
CA LEU A 125 -47.94 -55.69 -62.95
C LEU A 125 -46.71 -56.03 -63.82
N ASP A 126 -45.80 -56.86 -63.29
CA ASP A 126 -45.30 -58.00 -64.06
C ASP A 126 -44.83 -59.16 -63.16
N LEU A 127 -45.77 -60.01 -62.72
CA LEU A 127 -45.48 -61.42 -62.45
C LEU A 127 -46.76 -62.23 -62.69
N GLY A 128 -47.07 -62.40 -63.98
CA GLY A 128 -47.80 -63.59 -64.42
C GLY A 128 -46.95 -64.84 -64.18
N ASP A 129 -47.63 -65.96 -63.95
CA ASP A 129 -47.13 -67.34 -63.80
C ASP A 129 -46.70 -67.78 -62.38
N LEU A 130 -47.69 -68.18 -61.54
CA LEU A 130 -48.00 -69.59 -61.21
C LEU A 130 -49.24 -69.72 -60.31
#